data_AF-A0A7J4S1F0-F1
#
_entry.id   AF-A0A7J4S1F0-F1
#
_cell.length_a   1.000
_cell.length_b   1.000
_cell.length_c   1.000
_cell.angle_alpha   90.00
_cell.angle_beta   90.00
_cell.angle_gamma   90.00
#
_symmetry.space_group_name_H-M   'P 1'
#
loop_
_entity.id
_entity.type
_entity.pdbx_description
1 polymer ?
#
loop_
_entity_poly.entity_id
_entity_poly.type
_entity_poly.pdbx_seq_one_letter_code
_entity_poly.pdbx_strand_id
1 'polypeptide(L)' 'MGKVECRVEIAAGSSEEVEIRANTIVAVDCIRIQLEQNGFETTASEINDYLWLKGQVSHLQDKPYHLTRTTA' A
#
# COMPACT_ATOMS: atom_id res chain seq x y z
N MET A 1 -6.92 -12.14 15.12
CA MET A 1 -5.74 -11.96 14.26
C MET A 1 -6.21 -12.00 12.81
N GLY A 2 -5.99 -10.93 12.04
CA GLY A 2 -6.39 -10.84 10.63
C GLY A 2 -5.49 -11.66 9.70
N LYS A 3 -5.91 -11.94 8.46
CA LYS A 3 -5.13 -12.73 7.49
C LYS A 3 -3.78 -12.10 7.17
N VAL A 4 -3.74 -10.77 7.05
CA VAL A 4 -2.51 -9.98 6.88
C VAL A 4 -1.52 -10.27 8.01
N GLU A 5 -1.95 -10.12 9.26
CA GLU A 5 -1.11 -10.38 10.46
C GLU A 5 -0.58 -11.82 10.52
N CYS A 6 -1.37 -12.78 10.01
CA CYS A 6 -1.02 -14.19 9.94
C CYS A 6 -0.20 -14.58 8.71
N ARG A 7 0.19 -13.64 7.83
CA ARG A 7 0.89 -13.92 6.56
C ARG A 7 0.13 -14.92 5.66
N VAL A 8 -1.21 -14.88 5.72
CA VAL A 8 -2.06 -15.70 4.87
C VAL A 8 -2.25 -14.97 3.54
N GLU A 9 -2.09 -15.70 2.44
CA GLU A 9 -2.31 -15.17 1.09
C GLU A 9 -3.77 -14.75 0.92
N ILE A 10 -3.98 -13.56 0.36
CA ILE A 10 -5.29 -13.00 0.03
C ILE A 10 -5.49 -13.17 -1.47
N ALA A 11 -6.61 -13.79 -1.85
CA ALA A 11 -6.94 -14.06 -3.24
C ALA A 11 -7.07 -12.74 -4.03
N ALA A 12 -6.46 -12.71 -5.21
CA ALA A 12 -6.53 -11.57 -6.12
C ALA A 12 -8.00 -11.28 -6.50
N GLY A 13 -8.40 -10.00 -6.45
CA GLY A 13 -9.76 -9.57 -6.78
C GLY A 13 -10.82 -9.92 -5.73
N SER A 14 -10.43 -10.49 -4.58
CA SER A 14 -11.35 -10.67 -3.47
C SER A 14 -11.71 -9.33 -2.83
N SER A 15 -12.88 -9.24 -2.19
CA SER A 15 -13.31 -8.01 -1.52
C SER A 15 -12.29 -7.50 -0.49
N GLU A 16 -11.62 -8.41 0.20
CA GLU A 16 -10.57 -8.10 1.18
C GLU A 16 -9.34 -7.45 0.50
N GLU A 17 -8.90 -7.98 -0.65
CA GLU A 17 -7.79 -7.39 -1.42
C GLU A 17 -8.18 -6.03 -2.02
N VAL A 18 -9.39 -5.92 -2.57
CA VAL A 18 -9.92 -4.68 -3.13
C VAL A 18 -10.04 -3.59 -2.06
N GLU A 19 -10.51 -3.93 -0.85
CA GLU A 19 -10.61 -3.01 0.28
C GLU A 19 -9.23 -2.48 0.69
N ILE A 20 -8.22 -3.35 0.76
CA ILE A 20 -6.84 -2.96 1.06
C ILE A 20 -6.32 -1.97 -0.01
N ARG A 21 -6.53 -2.27 -1.29
CA ARG A 21 -6.10 -1.40 -2.40
C ARG A 21 -6.83 -0.06 -2.43
N ALA A 22 -8.13 -0.06 -2.16
CA ALA A 22 -8.91 1.17 -2.06
C ALA A 22 -8.39 2.07 -0.92
N ASN A 23 -8.06 1.48 0.23
CA ASN A 23 -7.45 2.21 1.34
C ASN A 23 -6.07 2.78 0.98
N THR A 24 -5.26 2.08 0.19
CA THR A 24 -3.97 2.61 -0.31
C THR A 24 -4.16 3.89 -1.13
N ILE A 25 -5.19 3.94 -1.99
CA ILE A 25 -5.48 5.15 -2.79
C ILE A 25 -5.81 6.33 -1.87
N VAL A 26 -6.68 6.12 -0.88
CA VAL A 26 -7.05 7.17 0.09
C VAL A 26 -5.82 7.65 0.88
N ALA A 27 -4.95 6.73 1.33
CA ALA A 27 -3.73 7.08 2.04
C ALA A 27 -2.77 7.91 1.19
N VAL A 28 -2.59 7.53 -0.08
CA VAL A 28 -1.76 8.28 -1.04
C VAL A 28 -2.30 9.69 -1.25
N ASP A 29 -3.62 9.86 -1.39
CA ASP A 29 -4.24 11.18 -1.53
C ASP A 29 -4.06 12.06 -0.29
N CYS A 30 -4.20 11.49 0.90
CA CYS A 30 -3.93 12.21 2.15
C CYS A 30 -2.47 12.70 2.21
N ILE A 31 -1.51 11.86 1.82
CA ILE A 31 -0.10 12.25 1.76
C ILE A 31 0.12 13.38 0.76
N ARG A 32 -0.47 13.26 -0.44
CA ARG A 32 -0.35 14.27 -1.50
C ARG A 32 -0.85 15.63 -1.02
N ILE A 33 -2.06 15.69 -0.45
CA ILE A 33 -2.65 16.92 0.09
C ILE A 33 -1.72 17.53 1.15
N GLN A 34 -1.15 16.70 2.03
CA GLN A 34 -0.24 17.19 3.06
C GLN A 34 1.05 17.75 2.46
N LEU A 35 1.62 17.12 1.43
CA LEU A 35 2.82 17.58 0.75
C LEU A 35 2.57 18.89 -0.02
N GLU A 36 1.45 18.99 -0.72
CA GLU A 36 1.01 20.22 -1.40
C GLU A 36 0.88 21.39 -0.42
N GLN A 37 0.30 21.16 0.77
CA GLN A 37 0.21 22.17 1.82
C GLN A 37 1.58 22.63 2.34
N ASN A 38 2.62 21.81 2.19
CA ASN A 38 4.00 22.15 2.55
C ASN A 38 4.80 22.71 1.36
N GLY A 39 4.16 22.99 0.22
CA GLY A 39 4.78 23.59 -0.96
C GLY A 39 5.53 22.61 -1.87
N PHE A 40 5.28 21.30 -1.72
CA PHE A 40 5.82 20.30 -2.62
C PHE A 40 4.84 20.01 -3.77
N GLU A 41 5.33 20.07 -5.00
CA GLU A 41 4.59 19.60 -6.17
C GLU A 41 4.89 18.11 -6.38
N THR A 42 3.88 17.26 -6.19
CA THR A 42 3.99 15.81 -6.41
C THR A 42 2.66 15.22 -6.85
N THR A 43 2.72 14.08 -7.52
CA THR A 43 1.56 13.33 -7.98
C THR A 43 1.28 12.12 -7.08
N ALA A 44 0.02 11.67 -7.07
CA ALA A 44 -0.36 10.45 -6.38
C ALA A 44 0.45 9.23 -6.86
N SER A 45 0.75 9.16 -8.15
CA SER A 45 1.56 8.07 -8.73
C SER A 45 2.99 8.06 -8.20
N GLU A 46 3.64 9.21 -8.11
CA GLU A 46 5.00 9.30 -7.55
C GLU A 46 5.05 8.88 -6.07
N ILE A 47 4.04 9.27 -5.28
CA ILE A 47 3.92 8.85 -3.88
C ILE A 47 3.70 7.34 -3.80
N ASN A 48 2.81 6.78 -4.61
CA ASN A 48 2.57 5.33 -4.69
C ASN A 48 3.86 4.58 -5.02
N ASP A 49 4.58 5.00 -6.06
CA ASP A 49 5.80 4.35 -6.52
C ASP A 49 6.90 4.42 -5.47
N TYR A 50 7.03 5.58 -4.79
CA TYR A 50 7.95 5.74 -3.66
C TYR A 50 7.64 4.77 -2.52
N LEU A 51 6.37 4.66 -2.12
CA LEU A 51 5.93 3.75 -1.06
C LEU A 51 6.15 2.29 -1.44
N TRP A 52 5.85 1.93 -2.69
CA TRP A 52 6.09 0.59 -3.23
C TRP A 52 7.57 0.23 -3.18
N LEU A 53 8.45 1.07 -3.74
CA LEU A 53 9.90 0.86 -3.76
C LEU A 53 10.46 0.75 -2.34
N LYS A 54 9.98 1.59 -1.41
CA LYS A 54 10.37 1.54 -0.01
C LYS A 54 9.92 0.24 0.67
N GLY A 55 8.74 -0.25 0.35
CA GLY A 55 8.18 -1.51 0.89
C GLY A 55 8.92 -2.77 0.42
N GLN A 56 9.69 -2.70 -0.66
CA GLN A 56 10.53 -3.82 -1.12
C GLN A 56 11.72 -4.08 -0.19
N VAL A 57 12.14 -3.10 0.61
CA VAL A 57 13.20 -3.25 1.60
C VAL A 57 12.57 -3.73 2.90
N SER A 58 12.29 -5.04 2.99
CA SER A 58 11.66 -5.61 4.19
C SER A 58 12.66 -5.82 5.32
N HIS A 59 12.39 -5.28 6.50
CA HIS A 59 13.06 -5.63 7.74
C HIS A 59 12.30 -6.76 8.46
N LEU A 60 13.01 -7.55 9.27
CA LEU A 60 12.41 -8.65 10.05
C LEU A 60 11.27 -8.22 10.98
N GLN A 61 11.23 -6.93 11.35
CA GLN A 61 10.23 -6.35 12.24
C GLN A 61 9.03 -5.74 11.52
N ASP A 62 9.06 -5.65 10.19
CA ASP A 62 7.95 -5.08 9.45
C ASP A 62 6.73 -5.99 9.57
N LYS A 63 5.59 -5.38 9.91
CA LYS A 63 4.32 -6.10 9.92
C LYS A 63 4.09 -6.65 8.52
N PRO A 64 3.60 -7.90 8.41
CA PRO A 64 3.33 -8.49 7.11
C PRO A 64 2.39 -7.61 6.29
N TYR A 65 2.75 -7.39 5.03
CA TYR A 65 1.93 -6.69 4.06
C TYR A 65 0.94 -7.67 3.41
N HIS A 66 -0.05 -7.14 2.69
CA HIS A 66 -1.03 -7.98 1.99
C HIS A 66 -0.30 -8.87 0.96
N LEU A 67 -0.33 -10.18 1.18
CA LEU A 67 0.29 -11.14 0.29
C LEU A 67 -0.74 -11.51 -0.77
N THR A 68 -0.63 -10.93 -1.95
CA THR A 68 -1.48 -11.26 -3.09
C THR A 68 -0.59 -11.55 -4.29
N ARG A 69 -0.73 -12.74 -4.87
CA ARG A 69 -0.06 -13.08 -6.13
C ARG A 69 -0.97 -12.71 -7.28
N THR A 70 -0.56 -11.73 -8.08
CA THR A 70 -1.16 -11.44 -9.38
C THR A 70 -0.36 -12.16 -10.46
N THR A 71 -0.92 -13.21 -11.06
CA THR A 71 -0.34 -13.84 -12.25
C THR A 71 -0.86 -13.09 -13.48
N ALA A 72 0.04 -12.56 -14.30
CA ALA A 72 -0.27 -12.05 -15.63
C ALA A 72 -0.41 -13.20 -16.64
#